data_AF-A0A7W5FD31-F1
#
_entry.id   AF-A0A7W5FD31-F1
#
_cell.length_a   1.000
_cell.length_b   1.000
_cell.length_c   1.000
_cell.angle_alpha   90.00
_cell.angle_beta   90.00
_cell.angle_gamma   90.00
#
_symmetry.space_group_name_H-M   'P 1'
#
loop_
_entity.id
_entity.type
_entity.pdbx_description
1 polymer ?
#
loop_
_entity_poly.entity_id
_entity_poly.type
_entity_poly.pdbx_seq_one_letter_code
_entity_poly.pdbx_strand_id
1 'polypeptide(L)'
;MTQTDQLVADYLARVGRAAAGLPAGRREELLADLREHIDIARAESGAETEAEIRTILDRLGDPESIVAAADTQTDLPRVPAAPLPPYQAAPPRRFPWLVLTIVAAVIGTVILFCGFVMFAVRSDGGVEQAPVYPAPTSVEVSTGP
;
A
#
# COMPACT_ATOMS: atom_id res chain seq x y z
N MET A 1 -25.14 9.54 3.84
CA MET A 1 -23.69 9.33 3.86
C MET A 1 -23.33 8.66 5.16
N THR A 2 -22.68 7.50 5.08
CA THR A 2 -22.18 6.80 6.27
C THR A 2 -20.86 7.42 6.74
N GLN A 3 -20.42 7.12 7.97
CA GLN A 3 -19.14 7.62 8.48
C GLN A 3 -17.94 7.13 7.65
N THR A 4 -18.03 5.91 7.12
CA THR A 4 -17.05 5.34 6.20
C THR A 4 -17.00 6.10 4.87
N ASP A 5 -18.15 6.50 4.33
CA ASP A 5 -18.20 7.34 3.12
C ASP A 5 -17.57 8.72 3.33
N GLN A 6 -17.69 9.28 4.54
CA GLN A 6 -17.05 10.57 4.89
C GLN A 6 -15.53 10.45 4.88
N LEU A 7 -14.96 9.37 5.42
CA LEU A 7 -13.52 9.16 5.37
C LEU A 7 -12.97 9.07 3.94
N VAL A 8 -13.67 8.34 3.07
CA VAL A 8 -13.30 8.23 1.66
C VAL A 8 -13.41 9.58 0.97
N ALA A 9 -14.50 10.32 1.21
CA ALA A 9 -14.69 11.65 0.64
C ALA A 9 -13.60 12.63 1.09
N ASP A 10 -13.25 12.63 2.38
CA ASP A 10 -12.19 13.47 2.94
C ASP A 10 -10.82 13.16 2.32
N TYR A 11 -10.52 11.87 2.13
CA TYR A 11 -9.28 11.45 1.49
C TYR A 11 -9.22 11.93 0.04
N LEU A 12 -10.27 11.69 -0.75
CA LEU A 12 -10.34 12.14 -2.15
C LEU A 12 -10.32 13.67 -2.27
N ALA A 13 -10.87 14.41 -1.30
CA ALA A 13 -10.77 15.86 -1.25
C ALA A 13 -9.34 16.35 -0.96
N ARG A 14 -8.56 15.62 -0.16
CA ARG A 14 -7.12 15.90 0.02
C ARG A 14 -6.34 15.63 -1.25
N VAL A 15 -6.57 14.49 -1.91
CA VAL A 15 -5.96 14.17 -3.21
C VAL A 15 -6.33 15.24 -4.25
N GLY A 16 -7.59 15.66 -4.32
CA GLY A 16 -8.04 16.70 -5.25
C GLY A 16 -7.33 18.05 -5.03
N ARG A 17 -7.02 18.40 -3.78
CA ARG A 17 -6.23 19.59 -3.43
C ARG A 17 -4.75 19.44 -3.80
N ALA A 18 -4.15 18.29 -3.49
CA ALA A 18 -2.76 18.00 -3.87
C ALA A 18 -2.60 18.00 -5.41
N ALA A 19 -3.59 17.48 -6.12
CA ALA A 19 -3.64 17.42 -7.59
C ALA A 19 -4.01 18.76 -8.26
N ALA A 20 -4.11 19.87 -7.53
CA ALA A 20 -4.50 21.16 -8.11
C ALA A 20 -3.52 21.68 -9.18
N GLY A 21 -2.25 21.23 -9.14
CA GLY A 21 -1.23 21.54 -10.14
C GLY A 21 -1.31 20.70 -11.42
N LEU A 22 -2.08 19.60 -11.43
CA LEU A 22 -2.20 18.72 -12.60
C LEU A 22 -3.22 19.26 -13.62
N PRO A 23 -3.08 18.90 -14.91
CA PRO A 23 -4.13 19.13 -15.90
C PRO A 23 -5.47 18.54 -15.46
N ALA A 24 -6.58 19.28 -15.67
CA ALA A 24 -7.89 18.90 -15.14
C ALA A 24 -8.33 17.48 -15.50
N GLY A 25 -8.16 17.07 -16.77
CA GLY A 25 -8.48 15.70 -17.21
C GLY A 25 -7.64 14.63 -16.52
N ARG A 26 -6.36 14.91 -16.22
CA ARG A 26 -5.48 13.96 -15.50
C ARG A 26 -5.85 13.85 -14.03
N ARG A 27 -6.25 14.97 -13.41
CA ARG A 27 -6.79 14.99 -12.05
C ARG A 27 -8.09 14.21 -11.94
N GLU A 28 -8.99 14.37 -12.90
CA GLU A 28 -10.26 13.61 -12.93
C GLU A 28 -10.02 12.11 -13.12
N GLU A 29 -9.11 11.74 -14.02
CA GLU A 29 -8.69 10.35 -14.23
C GLU A 29 -8.10 9.75 -12.95
N LEU A 30 -7.17 10.45 -12.29
CA LEU A 30 -6.60 10.01 -11.02
C LEU A 30 -7.67 9.80 -9.93
N LEU A 31 -8.60 10.75 -9.80
CA LEU A 31 -9.68 10.63 -8.81
C LEU A 31 -10.68 9.53 -9.16
N ALA A 32 -10.90 9.22 -10.44
CA ALA A 32 -11.74 8.10 -10.86
C ALA A 32 -11.08 6.77 -10.54
N ASP A 33 -9.80 6.62 -10.91
CA ASP A 33 -9.01 5.42 -10.64
C ASP A 33 -8.95 5.11 -9.14
N LEU A 34 -8.74 6.13 -8.29
CA LEU A 34 -8.70 5.96 -6.84
C LEU A 34 -10.05 5.56 -6.25
N ARG A 35 -11.17 6.09 -6.76
CA ARG A 35 -12.50 5.68 -6.31
C ARG A 35 -12.74 4.21 -6.63
N GLU A 36 -12.44 3.80 -7.86
CA GLU A 36 -12.56 2.40 -8.29
C GLU A 36 -11.68 1.48 -7.43
N HIS A 37 -10.42 1.87 -7.16
CA HIS A 37 -9.53 1.07 -6.34
C HIS A 37 -10.03 0.91 -4.90
N ILE A 38 -10.56 1.99 -4.29
CA ILE A 38 -11.14 1.93 -2.95
C ILE A 38 -12.36 1.01 -2.95
N ASP A 39 -13.24 1.13 -3.94
CA ASP A 39 -14.46 0.31 -4.02
C ASP A 39 -14.11 -1.19 -4.20
N ILE A 40 -13.13 -1.52 -5.04
CA ILE A 40 -12.62 -2.88 -5.19
C ILE A 40 -12.02 -3.38 -3.87
N ALA A 41 -11.14 -2.59 -3.23
CA ALA A 41 -10.51 -2.99 -1.98
C ALA A 41 -11.53 -3.22 -0.86
N ARG A 42 -12.61 -2.42 -0.80
CA ARG A 42 -13.72 -2.62 0.13
C ARG A 42 -14.46 -3.92 -0.15
N ALA A 43 -14.78 -4.19 -1.41
CA ALA A 43 -15.48 -5.40 -1.81
C ALA A 43 -14.65 -6.67 -1.53
N GLU A 44 -13.34 -6.63 -1.78
CA GLU A 44 -12.43 -7.76 -1.55
C GLU A 44 -12.21 -8.07 -0.07
N SER A 45 -12.12 -7.04 0.76
CA SER A 45 -11.88 -7.19 2.21
C SER A 45 -13.17 -7.35 3.03
N GLY A 46 -14.33 -7.02 2.47
CA GLY A 46 -15.58 -6.92 3.22
C GLY A 46 -15.57 -5.75 4.22
N ALA A 47 -14.81 -4.68 3.94
CA ALA A 47 -14.66 -3.55 4.85
C ALA A 47 -15.96 -2.74 4.98
N GLU A 48 -16.59 -2.87 6.15
CA GLU A 48 -17.84 -2.18 6.49
C GLU A 48 -17.63 -1.17 7.64
N THR A 49 -16.55 -1.32 8.41
CA THR A 49 -16.26 -0.49 9.58
C THR A 49 -15.28 0.64 9.27
N GLU A 50 -15.30 1.68 10.11
CA GLU A 50 -14.40 2.83 9.99
C GLU A 50 -12.91 2.44 10.06
N ALA A 51 -12.55 1.52 10.96
CA ALA A 51 -11.18 1.08 11.17
C ALA A 51 -10.63 0.31 9.95
N GLU A 52 -11.46 -0.50 9.31
CA GLU A 52 -11.09 -1.23 8.09
C GLU A 52 -10.90 -0.27 6.91
N ILE A 53 -11.80 0.70 6.74
CA ILE A 53 -11.64 1.74 5.71
C ILE A 53 -10.38 2.56 5.95
N ARG A 54 -10.08 2.94 7.19
CA ARG A 54 -8.82 3.63 7.51
C ARG A 54 -7.61 2.78 7.15
N THR A 55 -7.65 1.47 7.40
CA THR A 55 -6.59 0.54 6.98
C THR A 55 -6.42 0.49 5.46
N ILE A 56 -7.52 0.50 4.69
CA ILE A 56 -7.47 0.58 3.23
C ILE A 56 -6.84 1.90 2.77
N LEU A 57 -7.25 3.03 3.35
CA LEU A 57 -6.72 4.36 3.00
C LEU A 57 -5.25 4.51 3.40
N ASP A 58 -4.84 3.99 4.54
CA ASP A 58 -3.44 3.99 4.98
C ASP A 58 -2.56 3.15 4.05
N ARG A 59 -3.11 2.08 3.47
CA ARG A 59 -2.43 1.27 2.45
C ARG A 59 -2.26 2.01 1.11
N LEU A 60 -3.18 2.90 0.75
CA LEU A 60 -3.01 3.79 -0.41
C LEU A 60 -1.90 4.82 -0.17
N GLY A 61 -1.73 5.26 1.09
CA GLY A 61 -0.68 6.16 1.51
C GLY A 61 -1.05 7.64 1.36
N ASP A 62 -0.03 8.50 1.41
CA ASP A 62 -0.21 9.96 1.43
C ASP A 62 -0.72 10.50 0.08
N PRO A 63 -1.76 11.36 0.10
CA PRO A 63 -2.32 11.98 -1.10
C PRO A 63 -1.29 12.66 -2.00
N GLU A 64 -0.32 13.37 -1.40
CA GLU A 64 0.74 14.10 -2.09
C GLU A 64 1.69 13.15 -2.83
N SER A 65 2.05 12.02 -2.21
CA SER A 65 2.89 10.99 -2.80
C SER A 65 2.22 10.35 -4.02
N ILE A 66 0.91 10.11 -3.95
CA ILE A 66 0.12 9.57 -5.06
C ILE A 66 0.10 10.55 -6.25
N VAL A 67 -0.09 11.85 -5.97
CA VAL A 67 -0.10 12.88 -7.01
C VAL A 67 1.27 13.03 -7.66
N ALA A 68 2.35 13.03 -6.86
CA ALA A 68 3.72 13.09 -7.38
C ALA A 68 4.03 11.89 -8.30
N ALA A 69 3.62 10.68 -7.91
CA ALA A 69 3.75 9.51 -8.76
C ALA A 69 2.96 9.66 -10.08
N ALA A 70 1.72 10.17 -10.02
CA ALA A 70 0.91 10.41 -11.21
C ALA A 70 1.49 11.46 -12.17
N ASP A 71 2.15 12.49 -11.62
CA ASP A 71 2.83 13.54 -12.40
C ASP A 71 4.02 12.95 -13.18
N THR A 72 4.88 12.17 -12.52
CA THR A 72 6.03 11.51 -13.19
C THR A 72 5.62 10.55 -14.30
N GLN A 73 4.44 9.94 -14.20
CA GLN A 73 3.92 9.05 -15.24
C GLN A 73 3.46 9.81 -16.51
N THR A 74 3.27 11.12 -16.40
CA THR A 74 2.91 12.02 -17.52
C THR A 74 4.11 12.44 -18.35
N ASP A 75 5.31 12.50 -17.75
CA ASP A 75 6.56 12.82 -18.45
C ASP A 75 7.04 11.71 -19.41
N LEU A 76 6.42 10.53 -19.36
CA LEU A 76 6.62 9.51 -20.39
C LEU A 76 5.96 9.97 -21.70
N PRO A 77 6.65 9.90 -22.86
CA PRO A 77 6.08 10.31 -24.14
C PRO A 77 4.78 9.58 -24.44
N ARG A 78 3.66 10.24 -24.17
CA ARG A 78 2.35 9.76 -24.58
C ARG A 78 2.32 9.90 -26.10
N VAL A 79 2.38 8.77 -26.80
CA VAL A 79 2.17 8.73 -28.26
C VAL A 79 0.91 9.55 -28.53
N PRO A 80 1.01 10.68 -29.27
CA PRO A 80 -0.14 11.54 -29.49
C PRO A 80 -1.22 10.70 -30.16
N ALA A 81 -2.33 10.53 -29.47
CA ALA A 81 -3.52 9.94 -30.07
C ALA A 81 -3.89 10.83 -31.26
N ALA A 82 -3.90 10.25 -32.46
CA ALA A 82 -4.30 10.95 -33.68
C ALA A 82 -5.65 11.67 -33.47
N PRO A 83 -5.91 12.80 -34.16
CA PRO A 83 -7.15 13.55 -34.03
C PRO A 83 -8.35 12.62 -34.28
N LEU A 84 -9.12 12.32 -33.23
CA LEU A 84 -10.32 11.51 -33.34
C LEU A 84 -11.48 12.37 -33.88
N PRO A 85 -12.32 11.84 -34.79
CA PRO A 85 -13.55 12.51 -35.22
C PRO A 85 -14.49 12.74 -34.02
N PRO A 86 -15.31 13.81 -34.03
CA PRO A 86 -16.23 14.08 -32.93
C PRO A 86 -17.29 12.98 -32.89
N TYR A 87 -17.49 12.42 -31.69
CA TYR A 87 -18.51 11.42 -31.35
C TYR A 87 -18.25 9.98 -31.82
N GLN A 88 -17.31 9.31 -31.15
CA GLN A 88 -17.50 7.90 -30.81
C GLN A 88 -17.30 7.77 -29.31
N ALA A 89 -18.38 7.48 -28.59
CA ALA A 89 -18.30 6.99 -27.21
C ALA A 89 -17.31 5.81 -27.22
N ALA A 90 -16.18 5.98 -26.54
CA ALA A 90 -15.16 4.95 -26.48
C ALA A 90 -15.82 3.66 -25.95
N PRO A 91 -15.69 2.51 -26.65
CA PRO A 91 -16.10 1.25 -26.05
C PRO A 91 -15.35 1.09 -24.72
N PRO A 92 -15.98 0.54 -23.66
CA PRO A 92 -15.27 0.33 -22.40
C PRO A 92 -14.03 -0.48 -22.73
N ARG A 93 -12.87 0.15 -22.55
CA ARG A 93 -11.57 -0.46 -22.81
C ARG A 93 -11.50 -1.67 -21.91
N ARG A 94 -11.73 -2.84 -22.50
CA ARG A 94 -11.45 -4.13 -21.89
C ARG A 94 -9.93 -4.29 -21.81
N PHE A 95 -9.30 -3.50 -20.94
CA PHE A 95 -7.93 -3.64 -20.48
C PHE A 95 -7.86 -4.16 -19.01
N PRO A 96 -8.80 -4.98 -18.50
CA PRO A 96 -8.72 -5.44 -17.12
C PRO A 96 -7.49 -6.32 -16.90
N TRP A 97 -6.93 -6.94 -17.94
CA TRP A 97 -5.84 -7.89 -17.78
C TRP A 97 -4.46 -7.24 -17.63
N LEU A 98 -4.19 -6.11 -18.31
CA LEU A 98 -2.88 -5.44 -18.21
C LEU A 98 -2.72 -4.66 -16.90
N VAL A 99 -3.80 -4.01 -16.43
CA VAL A 99 -3.81 -3.32 -15.13
C VAL A 99 -3.73 -4.34 -13.99
N LEU A 100 -4.45 -5.47 -14.09
CA LEU A 100 -4.36 -6.57 -13.13
C LEU A 100 -2.95 -7.15 -13.08
N THR A 101 -2.24 -7.28 -14.22
CA THR A 101 -0.84 -7.77 -14.21
C THR A 101 0.11 -6.82 -13.47
N ILE A 102 -0.06 -5.51 -13.64
CA ILE A 102 0.78 -4.51 -12.96
C ILE A 102 0.46 -4.48 -11.47
N VAL A 103 -0.83 -4.50 -11.10
CA VAL A 103 -1.29 -4.55 -9.71
C VAL A 103 -0.82 -5.84 -9.02
N ALA A 104 -0.90 -7.01 -9.68
CA ALA A 104 -0.40 -8.27 -9.13
C ALA A 104 1.12 -8.27 -8.90
N ALA A 105 1.90 -7.67 -9.81
CA ALA A 105 3.34 -7.54 -9.66
C ALA A 105 3.73 -6.63 -8.47
N VAL A 106 3.02 -5.50 -8.31
CA VAL A 106 3.23 -4.60 -7.17
C VAL A 106 2.80 -5.27 -5.86
N ILE A 107 1.66 -5.98 -5.84
CA ILE A 107 1.19 -6.72 -4.67
C ILE A 107 2.20 -7.81 -4.28
N GLY A 108 2.74 -8.58 -5.24
CA GLY A 108 3.78 -9.57 -4.97
C GLY A 108 5.04 -8.96 -4.37
N THR A 109 5.45 -7.78 -4.84
CA THR A 109 6.60 -7.02 -4.31
C THR A 109 6.35 -6.53 -2.88
N VAL A 110 5.15 -6.00 -2.61
CA VAL A 110 4.75 -5.51 -1.28
C VAL A 110 4.61 -6.65 -0.28
N ILE A 111 4.09 -7.83 -0.68
CA ILE A 111 4.00 -9.01 0.19
C ILE A 111 5.39 -9.55 0.52
N LEU A 112 6.31 -9.62 -0.46
CA LEU A 112 7.71 -10.00 -0.23
C LEU A 112 8.40 -9.04 0.75
N PHE A 113 8.17 -7.74 0.59
CA PHE A 113 8.72 -6.71 1.48
C PHE A 113 8.13 -6.80 2.89
N CYS A 114 6.81 -7.01 3.02
CA CYS A 114 6.14 -7.13 4.30
C CYS A 114 6.57 -8.41 5.06
N GLY A 115 6.73 -9.52 4.34
CA GLY A 115 7.30 -10.76 4.89
C GLY A 115 8.75 -10.59 5.36
N PHE A 116 9.55 -9.81 4.65
CA PHE A 116 10.93 -9.50 5.03
C PHE A 116 11.01 -8.63 6.29
N VAL A 117 10.17 -7.60 6.41
CA VAL A 117 10.11 -6.74 7.60
C VAL A 117 9.63 -7.52 8.83
N MET A 118 8.67 -8.44 8.67
CA MET A 118 8.22 -9.27 9.78
C MET A 118 9.27 -10.33 10.20
N PHE A 119 10.05 -10.86 9.24
CA PHE A 119 11.17 -11.76 9.52
C PHE A 119 12.31 -11.06 10.27
N ALA A 120 12.63 -9.81 9.91
CA ALA A 120 13.63 -9.00 10.61
C ALA A 120 13.21 -8.69 12.07
N VAL A 121 11.94 -8.36 12.29
CA VAL A 121 11.39 -8.09 13.64
C VAL A 121 11.28 -9.35 14.51
N ARG A 122 11.15 -10.54 13.91
CA ARG A 122 11.11 -11.81 14.66
C ARG A 122 12.49 -12.24 15.20
N SER A 123 13.60 -11.64 14.74
CA SER A 123 14.95 -12.09 15.11
C SER A 123 15.50 -11.53 16.44
N ASP A 124 14.81 -10.58 17.09
CA ASP A 124 15.25 -9.94 18.34
C ASP A 124 14.61 -10.55 19.63
N GLY A 125 14.20 -11.81 19.57
CA GLY A 125 13.49 -12.49 20.67
C GLY A 125 14.30 -13.55 21.41
N GLY A 126 15.60 -13.35 21.66
CA GLY A 126 16.46 -14.40 22.21
C GLY A 126 17.59 -13.93 23.13
N VAL A 127 17.39 -12.90 23.96
CA VAL A 127 18.25 -12.70 25.15
C VAL A 127 17.85 -13.74 26.21
N GLU A 128 18.25 -14.99 26.01
CA GLU A 128 18.33 -15.95 27.11
C GLU A 128 19.44 -15.50 28.06
N GLN A 129 19.02 -14.96 29.21
CA GLN A 129 19.85 -14.82 30.39
C GLN A 129 20.41 -16.20 30.73
N ALA A 130 21.67 -16.47 30.40
CA ALA A 130 22.36 -17.63 30.93
C ALA A 130 22.51 -17.44 32.46
N PRO A 131 22.10 -18.43 33.27
CA PRO A 131 21.96 -18.29 34.72
C PRO A 131 23.30 -17.99 35.40
N VAL A 132 23.24 -17.17 36.43
CA VAL A 132 24.28 -17.05 37.46
C VAL A 132 24.52 -18.44 38.03
N TYR A 133 25.59 -19.12 37.58
CA TYR A 133 26.04 -20.37 38.18
C TYR A 133 26.58 -20.05 39.58
N PRO A 134 26.03 -20.65 40.66
CA PRO A 134 26.78 -20.73 41.90
C PRO A 134 28.01 -21.60 41.66
N ALA A 135 29.18 -21.13 42.08
CA ALA A 135 30.43 -21.87 41.96
C ALA A 135 30.31 -23.28 42.57
N PRO A 136 30.84 -24.32 41.91
CA PRO A 136 30.83 -25.67 42.46
C PRO A 136 31.66 -25.72 43.74
N THR A 137 31.08 -26.35 44.76
CA THR A 137 31.77 -26.78 45.98
C THR A 137 33.07 -27.48 45.65
N SER A 138 34.19 -26.90 46.11
CA SER A 138 35.47 -27.60 46.20
C SER A 138 35.34 -28.76 47.18
N VAL A 139 34.88 -29.90 46.69
CA VAL A 139 35.19 -31.20 47.29
C VAL A 139 36.43 -31.70 46.57
N GLU A 140 37.58 -31.16 46.98
CA GLU A 140 38.85 -31.82 46.70
C GLU A 140 39.11 -32.78 47.86
N VAL A 141 38.54 -33.98 47.72
CA VAL A 141 39.06 -35.19 48.35
C VAL A 141 40.42 -35.43 47.70
N SER A 142 41.49 -35.09 48.42
CA SER A 142 42.86 -35.50 48.10
C SER A 142 43.44 -36.27 49.29
N THR A 143 43.29 -37.59 49.19
CA THR A 143 44.28 -38.65 49.46
C THR A 143 45.49 -38.23 50.34
N GLY A 144 45.52 -38.63 51.61
CA GLY A 144 46.32 -39.78 52.02
C GLY A 144 47.36 -39.36 53.09
N PRO A 145 48.03 -40.34 53.73
CA PRO A 145 48.20 -40.48 55.19
C PRO A 145 49.20 -39.55 55.89
#